data_AF-A0A370LBT3-F1
#
_entry.id   AF-A0A370LBT3-F1
#
_cell.length_a   1.000
_cell.length_b   1.000
_cell.length_c   1.000
_cell.angle_alpha   90.00
_cell.angle_beta   90.00
_cell.angle_gamma   90.00
#
_symmetry.space_group_name_H-M   'P 1'
#
loop_
_entity.id
_entity.type
_entity.pdbx_description
1 polymer ?
#
loop_
_entity_poly.entity_id
_entity_poly.type
_entity_poly.pdbx_seq_one_letter_code
_entity_poly.pdbx_strand_id
1 'polypeptide(L)'
;MTSTMIAFQAVARNLPASIARTAAAPNVATETAYFEKNIGKVKTLDDFMADDRLYRYAADAYGLGDMAYAKAFMRRVLEEGTSSPDSFANRMSDPRYREFAAAFDFSKADAETKIFQDNIRTVTTVTFFTHSGKLFDYAMKAFGLESVTGKIDEIGRAMHDGKLTESFGDPEIDAKVREFLKVYDFNKNGQLTTFDRTLQQKTTDGYYKAVRAEQTQPTVERYVRQQFEENEGATNENVRLALYFSRKGPGLKNAFQVLADPALLQVVQTALGIPKESSAMPIDKQAEVISKRLDFKKLQNPEELQKFLTRFSAMADVQAGPPLSAALTILVGPPASAAMNTDLLMSIQSLRLGGI
;
A
#
# COMPACT_ATOMS: atom_id res chain seq x y z
N MET A 1 -1.41 29.17 17.03
CA MET A 1 -1.56 27.96 16.18
C MET A 1 -2.96 27.43 16.39
N THR A 2 -3.63 26.97 15.34
CA THR A 2 -5.00 26.44 15.44
C THR A 2 -4.99 25.03 16.07
N SER A 3 -6.12 24.58 16.60
CA SER A 3 -6.23 23.30 17.32
C SER A 3 -5.85 22.12 16.41
N THR A 4 -6.32 22.14 15.16
CA THR A 4 -5.94 21.17 14.13
C THR A 4 -4.44 21.20 13.85
N MET A 5 -3.82 22.38 13.75
CA MET A 5 -2.37 22.47 13.46
C MET A 5 -1.53 21.93 14.62
N ILE A 6 -1.96 22.14 15.88
CA ILE A 6 -1.27 21.61 17.05
C ILE A 6 -1.35 20.08 17.05
N ALA A 7 -2.53 19.51 16.82
CA ALA A 7 -2.73 18.07 16.75
C ALA A 7 -1.91 17.46 15.60
N PHE A 8 -1.99 18.04 14.39
CA PHE A 8 -1.17 17.63 13.24
C PHE A 8 0.32 17.66 13.56
N GLN A 9 0.84 18.74 14.16
CA GLN A 9 2.27 18.83 14.50
C GLN A 9 2.70 17.82 15.57
N ALA A 10 1.87 17.59 16.58
CA ALA A 10 2.16 16.59 17.63
C ALA A 10 2.30 15.19 17.02
N VAL A 11 1.40 14.86 16.09
CA VAL A 11 1.40 13.60 15.35
C VAL A 11 2.59 13.53 14.38
N ALA A 12 2.83 14.56 13.59
CA ALA A 12 3.89 14.60 12.58
C ALA A 12 5.30 14.51 13.19
N ARG A 13 5.53 15.13 14.37
CA ARG A 13 6.82 15.09 15.07
C ARG A 13 7.21 13.69 15.54
N ASN A 14 6.24 12.85 15.85
CA ASN A 14 6.47 11.48 16.32
C ASN A 14 5.89 10.43 15.37
N LEU A 15 5.87 10.76 14.07
CA LEU A 15 5.23 9.95 13.04
C LEU A 15 5.75 8.50 13.00
N PRO A 16 7.07 8.21 13.08
CA PRO A 16 7.55 6.83 13.10
C PRO A 16 7.00 6.00 14.27
N ALA A 17 6.96 6.57 15.47
CA ALA A 17 6.43 5.86 16.64
C ALA A 17 4.91 5.71 16.57
N SER A 18 4.19 6.69 16.04
CA SER A 18 2.74 6.58 15.86
C SER A 18 2.38 5.50 14.83
N ILE A 19 3.08 5.45 13.70
CA ILE A 19 2.92 4.37 12.70
C ILE A 19 3.27 3.01 13.31
N ALA A 20 4.36 2.89 14.07
CA ALA A 20 4.73 1.65 14.73
C ALA A 20 3.67 1.18 15.75
N ARG A 21 3.07 2.11 16.50
CA ARG A 21 1.94 1.79 17.40
C ARG A 21 0.72 1.32 16.63
N THR A 22 0.40 1.94 15.49
CA THR A 22 -0.68 1.47 14.61
C THR A 22 -0.39 0.07 14.06
N ALA A 23 0.83 -0.19 13.59
CA ALA A 23 1.23 -1.51 13.11
C ALA A 23 1.08 -2.60 14.19
N ALA A 24 1.38 -2.26 15.45
CA ALA A 24 1.26 -3.16 16.60
C ALA A 24 -0.17 -3.33 17.13
N ALA A 25 -1.14 -2.55 16.64
CA ALA A 25 -2.54 -2.69 17.05
C ALA A 25 -3.06 -4.09 16.67
N PRO A 26 -3.79 -4.81 17.55
CA PRO A 26 -4.12 -6.22 17.33
C PRO A 26 -4.82 -6.52 16.00
N ASN A 27 -5.77 -5.67 15.59
CA ASN A 27 -6.47 -5.80 14.30
C ASN A 27 -5.51 -5.60 13.12
N VAL A 28 -4.71 -4.53 13.13
CA VAL A 28 -3.75 -4.21 12.06
C VAL A 28 -2.70 -5.31 11.92
N ALA A 29 -2.13 -5.77 13.04
CA ALA A 29 -1.15 -6.84 13.07
C ALA A 29 -1.71 -8.17 12.56
N THR A 30 -2.96 -8.50 12.94
CA THR A 30 -3.62 -9.75 12.52
C THR A 30 -3.91 -9.75 11.02
N GLU A 31 -4.42 -8.65 10.47
CA GLU A 31 -4.67 -8.53 9.04
C GLU A 31 -3.37 -8.51 8.22
N THR A 32 -2.36 -7.79 8.71
CA THR A 32 -1.04 -7.73 8.06
C THR A 32 -0.39 -9.11 8.02
N ALA A 33 -0.39 -9.84 9.14
CA ALA A 33 0.15 -11.20 9.18
C ALA A 33 -0.59 -12.15 8.23
N TYR A 34 -1.91 -11.99 8.08
CA TYR A 34 -2.67 -12.77 7.11
C TYR A 34 -2.27 -12.43 5.66
N PHE A 35 -2.13 -11.13 5.35
CA PHE A 35 -1.72 -10.67 4.03
C PHE A 35 -0.33 -11.20 3.66
N GLU A 36 0.68 -10.98 4.50
CA GLU A 36 2.06 -11.42 4.27
C GLU A 36 2.18 -12.94 4.08
N LYS A 37 1.41 -13.71 4.87
CA LYS A 37 1.43 -15.18 4.80
C LYS A 37 0.78 -15.75 3.54
N ASN A 38 -0.17 -15.04 2.92
CA ASN A 38 -1.01 -15.60 1.87
C ASN A 38 -0.83 -14.94 0.50
N ILE A 39 -0.44 -13.67 0.41
CA ILE A 39 -0.32 -12.97 -0.88
C ILE A 39 0.69 -13.64 -1.82
N GLY A 40 1.76 -14.24 -1.28
CA GLY A 40 2.75 -14.98 -2.06
C GLY A 40 2.23 -16.28 -2.71
N LYS A 41 1.01 -16.72 -2.37
CA LYS A 41 0.35 -17.89 -2.97
C LYS A 41 -0.57 -17.51 -4.14
N VAL A 42 -0.87 -16.23 -4.30
CA VAL A 42 -1.78 -15.70 -5.31
C VAL A 42 -1.06 -15.64 -6.66
N LYS A 43 -1.55 -16.41 -7.63
CA LYS A 43 -0.96 -16.46 -8.98
C LYS A 43 -1.80 -15.65 -9.95
N THR A 44 -3.11 -15.84 -9.89
CA THR A 44 -4.06 -15.25 -10.83
C THR A 44 -4.92 -14.17 -10.19
N LEU A 45 -5.55 -13.35 -11.03
CA LEU A 45 -6.57 -12.40 -10.59
C LEU A 45 -7.74 -13.11 -9.89
N ASP A 46 -8.09 -14.32 -10.33
CA ASP A 46 -9.15 -15.11 -9.70
C ASP A 46 -8.77 -15.53 -8.28
N ASP A 47 -7.54 -16.00 -8.06
CA ASP A 47 -7.05 -16.32 -6.71
C ASP A 47 -7.14 -15.10 -5.79
N PHE A 48 -6.77 -13.93 -6.31
CA PHE A 48 -6.78 -12.67 -5.54
C PHE A 48 -8.20 -12.24 -5.18
N MET A 49 -9.13 -12.29 -6.14
CA MET A 49 -10.51 -11.85 -5.94
C MET A 49 -11.35 -12.86 -5.13
N ALA A 50 -10.94 -14.14 -5.13
CA ALA A 50 -11.57 -15.20 -4.34
C ALA A 50 -11.26 -15.08 -2.83
N ASP A 51 -10.06 -14.62 -2.49
CA ASP A 51 -9.70 -14.31 -1.10
C ASP A 51 -10.12 -12.88 -0.73
N ASP A 52 -11.36 -12.76 -0.22
CA ASP A 52 -11.95 -11.48 0.17
C ASP A 52 -11.10 -10.70 1.18
N ARG A 53 -10.38 -11.40 2.05
CA ARG A 53 -9.55 -10.79 3.09
C ARG A 53 -8.28 -10.19 2.49
N LEU A 54 -7.61 -10.89 1.58
CA LEU A 54 -6.48 -10.33 0.82
C LEU A 54 -6.90 -9.14 -0.02
N TYR A 55 -8.00 -9.29 -0.76
CA TYR A 55 -8.49 -8.26 -1.65
C TYR A 55 -8.89 -6.98 -0.91
N ARG A 56 -9.61 -7.08 0.21
CA ARG A 56 -10.00 -5.92 1.03
C ARG A 56 -8.80 -5.24 1.68
N TYR A 57 -7.87 -6.01 2.25
CA TYR A 57 -6.62 -5.47 2.80
C TYR A 57 -5.87 -4.63 1.76
N ALA A 58 -5.75 -5.15 0.54
CA ALA A 58 -5.12 -4.46 -0.55
C ALA A 58 -5.93 -3.23 -1.00
N ALA A 59 -7.26 -3.32 -1.10
CA ALA A 59 -8.09 -2.16 -1.42
C ALA A 59 -7.93 -1.04 -0.37
N ASP A 60 -7.95 -1.39 0.92
CA ASP A 60 -7.73 -0.46 2.04
C ASP A 60 -6.36 0.20 1.95
N ALA A 61 -5.30 -0.57 1.70
CA ALA A 61 -3.95 -0.05 1.54
C ALA A 61 -3.86 1.06 0.47
N TYR A 62 -4.64 0.93 -0.61
CA TYR A 62 -4.67 1.91 -1.70
C TYR A 62 -5.76 2.99 -1.52
N GLY A 63 -6.40 3.03 -0.34
CA GLY A 63 -7.44 4.00 -0.01
C GLY A 63 -8.74 3.76 -0.78
N LEU A 64 -8.97 2.54 -1.25
CA LEU A 64 -10.15 2.11 -2.01
C LEU A 64 -11.07 1.19 -1.18
N GLY A 65 -10.92 1.17 0.15
CA GLY A 65 -11.71 0.35 1.06
C GLY A 65 -13.22 0.52 0.91
N ASP A 66 -13.68 1.77 0.82
CA ASP A 66 -15.09 2.10 0.56
C ASP A 66 -15.60 1.57 -0.78
N MET A 67 -14.72 1.27 -1.72
CA MET A 67 -15.06 0.72 -3.05
C MET A 67 -14.82 -0.79 -3.14
N ALA A 68 -14.35 -1.44 -2.06
CA ALA A 68 -14.09 -2.88 -2.04
C ALA A 68 -15.38 -3.72 -2.22
N TYR A 69 -16.56 -3.14 -1.98
CA TYR A 69 -17.83 -3.84 -2.29
C TYR A 69 -18.06 -3.98 -3.81
N ALA A 70 -17.49 -3.09 -4.63
CA ALA A 70 -17.70 -3.05 -6.08
C ALA A 70 -16.78 -4.05 -6.81
N LYS A 71 -16.85 -5.34 -6.44
CA LYS A 71 -15.92 -6.39 -6.91
C LYS A 71 -15.82 -6.50 -8.43
N ALA A 72 -16.93 -6.41 -9.16
CA ALA A 72 -16.91 -6.50 -10.62
C ALA A 72 -16.18 -5.31 -11.27
N PHE A 73 -16.36 -4.11 -10.71
CA PHE A 73 -15.66 -2.91 -11.13
C PHE A 73 -14.15 -3.06 -10.88
N MET A 74 -13.79 -3.48 -9.68
CA MET A 74 -12.39 -3.64 -9.26
C MET A 74 -11.69 -4.78 -10.00
N ARG A 75 -12.41 -5.87 -10.33
CA ARG A 75 -11.92 -6.91 -11.23
C ARG A 75 -11.53 -6.31 -12.58
N ARG A 76 -12.39 -5.49 -13.18
CA ARG A 76 -12.10 -4.85 -14.47
C ARG A 76 -10.89 -3.92 -14.41
N VAL A 77 -10.75 -3.16 -13.32
CA VAL A 77 -9.56 -2.31 -13.07
C VAL A 77 -8.27 -3.13 -13.08
N LEU A 78 -8.26 -4.28 -12.40
CA LEU A 78 -7.10 -5.16 -12.31
C LEU A 78 -6.84 -5.95 -13.60
N GLU A 79 -7.90 -6.38 -14.29
CA GLU A 79 -7.84 -7.18 -15.51
C GLU A 79 -7.31 -6.38 -16.70
N GLU A 80 -7.78 -5.14 -16.90
CA GLU A 80 -7.27 -4.25 -17.95
C GLU A 80 -5.89 -3.65 -17.60
N GLY A 81 -5.50 -3.68 -16.32
CA GLY A 81 -4.21 -3.23 -15.82
C GLY A 81 -3.90 -1.77 -16.16
N THR A 82 -2.62 -1.47 -16.35
CA THR A 82 -2.13 -0.11 -16.65
C THR A 82 -1.20 -0.03 -17.85
N SER A 83 -0.93 -1.16 -18.53
CA SER A 83 0.07 -1.24 -19.59
C SER A 83 -0.33 -0.50 -20.86
N SER A 84 -1.63 -0.43 -21.19
CA SER A 84 -2.14 0.34 -22.33
C SER A 84 -2.50 1.75 -21.88
N PRO A 85 -2.16 2.81 -22.64
CA PRO A 85 -2.65 4.17 -22.38
C PRO A 85 -4.18 4.26 -22.27
N ASP A 86 -4.87 3.33 -22.93
CA ASP A 86 -6.33 3.23 -23.00
C ASP A 86 -6.95 2.28 -21.97
N SER A 87 -6.15 1.61 -21.13
CA SER A 87 -6.65 0.74 -20.07
C SER A 87 -7.67 1.47 -19.19
N PHE A 88 -8.71 0.76 -18.75
CA PHE A 88 -9.78 1.32 -17.92
C PHE A 88 -9.27 2.18 -16.76
N ALA A 89 -8.29 1.69 -15.99
CA ALA A 89 -7.70 2.41 -14.88
C ALA A 89 -7.00 3.74 -15.29
N ASN A 90 -6.41 3.79 -16.49
CA ASN A 90 -5.74 5.00 -17.01
C ASN A 90 -6.71 6.08 -17.48
N ARG A 91 -7.96 5.71 -17.78
CA ARG A 91 -9.03 6.64 -18.16
C ARG A 91 -9.82 7.16 -16.96
N MET A 92 -9.57 6.61 -15.77
CA MET A 92 -10.23 7.07 -14.54
C MET A 92 -9.66 8.40 -14.08
N SER A 93 -10.54 9.25 -13.54
CA SER A 93 -10.11 10.49 -12.91
C SER A 93 -9.30 10.20 -11.64
N ASP A 94 -9.83 9.36 -10.75
CA ASP A 94 -9.19 9.01 -9.48
C ASP A 94 -7.93 8.14 -9.69
N PRO A 95 -6.72 8.64 -9.34
CA PRO A 95 -5.47 7.94 -9.59
C PRO A 95 -5.29 6.68 -8.73
N ARG A 96 -6.05 6.52 -7.64
CA ARG A 96 -5.92 5.38 -6.74
C ARG A 96 -6.19 4.05 -7.44
N TYR A 97 -7.12 4.03 -8.40
CA TYR A 97 -7.40 2.83 -9.20
C TYR A 97 -6.21 2.43 -10.07
N ARG A 98 -5.50 3.40 -10.65
CA ARG A 98 -4.27 3.15 -11.40
C ARG A 98 -3.13 2.71 -10.48
N GLU A 99 -2.98 3.34 -9.31
CA GLU A 99 -1.99 2.91 -8.30
C GLU A 99 -2.24 1.45 -7.87
N PHE A 100 -3.50 1.08 -7.65
CA PHE A 100 -3.92 -0.27 -7.28
C PHE A 100 -3.67 -1.28 -8.41
N ALA A 101 -4.09 -0.96 -9.64
CA ALA A 101 -3.87 -1.80 -10.82
C ALA A 101 -2.38 -1.99 -11.16
N ALA A 102 -1.55 -0.97 -10.96
CA ALA A 102 -0.11 -1.08 -11.18
C ALA A 102 0.57 -1.96 -10.14
N ALA A 103 0.10 -1.93 -8.89
CA ALA A 103 0.65 -2.76 -7.82
C ALA A 103 0.26 -4.25 -7.97
N PHE A 104 -0.97 -4.51 -8.40
CA PHE A 104 -1.48 -5.86 -8.60
C PHE A 104 -1.62 -6.19 -10.09
N ASP A 105 -0.54 -6.00 -10.85
CA ASP A 105 -0.51 -6.37 -12.27
C ASP A 105 -0.36 -7.89 -12.43
N PHE A 106 -1.43 -8.54 -12.86
CA PHE A 106 -1.45 -9.97 -13.21
C PHE A 106 -1.06 -10.20 -14.67
N SER A 107 -1.39 -9.25 -15.55
CA SER A 107 -1.20 -9.37 -16.99
C SER A 107 0.28 -9.52 -17.37
N LYS A 108 1.16 -8.75 -16.73
CA LYS A 108 2.60 -8.82 -16.97
C LYS A 108 3.18 -10.17 -16.55
N ALA A 109 2.84 -10.63 -15.34
CA ALA A 109 3.31 -11.90 -14.80
C ALA A 109 2.87 -13.09 -15.66
N ASP A 110 1.63 -13.05 -16.16
CA ASP A 110 1.07 -14.08 -17.05
C ASP A 110 1.76 -14.09 -18.41
N ALA A 111 2.04 -12.91 -18.99
CA ALA A 111 2.75 -12.80 -20.25
C ALA A 111 4.19 -13.35 -20.16
N GLU A 112 4.92 -13.01 -19.09
CA GLU A 112 6.27 -13.54 -18.85
C GLU A 112 6.26 -15.05 -18.59
N THR A 113 5.28 -15.54 -17.82
CA THR A 113 5.09 -16.98 -17.57
C THR A 113 4.79 -17.75 -18.85
N LYS A 114 3.93 -17.21 -19.73
CA LYS A 114 3.65 -17.82 -21.02
C LYS A 114 4.90 -17.90 -21.90
N ILE A 115 5.69 -16.83 -21.96
CA ILE A 115 6.97 -16.82 -22.69
C ILE A 115 7.89 -17.91 -22.14
N PHE A 116 8.00 -18.04 -20.82
CA PHE A 116 8.80 -19.08 -20.19
C PHE A 116 8.30 -20.49 -20.57
N GLN A 117 7.02 -20.78 -20.39
CA GLN A 117 6.43 -22.09 -20.67
C GLN A 117 6.56 -22.51 -22.14
N ASP A 118 6.37 -21.57 -23.07
CA ASP A 118 6.43 -21.82 -24.51
C ASP A 118 7.86 -22.10 -25.00
N ASN A 119 8.86 -21.43 -24.41
CA ASN A 119 10.24 -21.44 -24.93
C ASN A 119 11.23 -22.25 -24.09
N ILE A 120 10.93 -22.57 -22.82
CA ILE A 120 11.90 -23.31 -21.98
C ILE A 120 12.30 -24.63 -22.64
N ARG A 121 11.36 -25.30 -23.34
CA ARG A 121 11.58 -26.57 -24.05
C ARG A 121 12.65 -26.52 -25.15
N THR A 122 13.02 -25.33 -25.63
CA THR A 122 14.06 -25.17 -26.65
C THR A 122 15.46 -25.07 -26.03
N VAL A 123 15.56 -24.99 -24.70
CA VAL A 123 16.84 -24.82 -23.98
C VAL A 123 17.58 -26.14 -23.88
N THR A 124 18.59 -26.33 -24.73
CA THR A 124 19.34 -27.60 -24.80
C THR A 124 20.73 -27.56 -24.19
N THR A 125 21.26 -26.39 -23.82
CA THR A 125 22.61 -26.24 -23.22
C THR A 125 22.61 -25.16 -22.15
N VAL A 126 23.55 -25.26 -21.21
CA VAL A 126 23.79 -24.22 -20.19
C VAL A 126 24.06 -22.87 -20.83
N THR A 127 24.95 -22.81 -21.83
CA THR A 127 25.28 -21.56 -22.53
C THR A 127 24.05 -20.92 -23.19
N PHE A 128 23.22 -21.71 -23.87
CA PHE A 128 21.99 -21.18 -24.47
C PHE A 128 21.06 -20.63 -23.38
N PHE A 129 20.91 -21.36 -22.27
CA PHE A 129 20.06 -20.93 -21.17
C PHE A 129 20.55 -19.63 -20.56
N THR A 130 21.82 -19.53 -20.16
CA THR A 130 22.37 -18.35 -19.48
C THR A 130 22.37 -17.09 -20.35
N HIS A 131 22.32 -17.25 -21.68
CA HIS A 131 22.26 -16.14 -22.64
C HIS A 131 20.86 -15.91 -23.24
N SER A 132 19.83 -16.61 -22.75
CA SER A 132 18.46 -16.51 -23.26
C SER A 132 17.68 -15.28 -22.77
N GLY A 133 18.35 -14.34 -22.09
CA GLY A 133 17.78 -13.09 -21.56
C GLY A 133 16.55 -13.38 -20.70
N LYS A 134 15.36 -13.15 -21.26
CA LYS A 134 14.07 -13.30 -20.56
C LYS A 134 13.86 -14.65 -19.88
N LEU A 135 14.30 -15.78 -20.48
CA LEU A 135 14.08 -17.09 -19.84
C LEU A 135 15.00 -17.28 -18.63
N PHE A 136 16.25 -16.83 -18.74
CA PHE A 136 17.19 -16.84 -17.63
C PHE A 136 16.73 -15.89 -16.52
N ASP A 137 16.38 -14.64 -16.85
CA ASP A 137 15.91 -13.66 -15.87
C ASP A 137 14.66 -14.14 -15.14
N TYR A 138 13.71 -14.74 -15.86
CA TYR A 138 12.51 -15.34 -15.28
C TYR A 138 12.87 -16.44 -14.27
N ALA A 139 13.78 -17.34 -14.65
CA ALA A 139 14.24 -18.42 -13.79
C ALA A 139 15.02 -17.89 -12.58
N MET A 140 15.91 -16.91 -12.77
CA MET A 140 16.67 -16.31 -11.67
C MET A 140 15.76 -15.61 -10.67
N LYS A 141 14.76 -14.86 -11.15
CA LYS A 141 13.71 -14.25 -10.33
C LYS A 141 12.89 -15.28 -9.56
N ALA A 142 12.53 -16.39 -10.20
CA ALA A 142 11.78 -17.46 -9.55
C ALA A 142 12.48 -18.06 -8.32
N PHE A 143 13.81 -17.99 -8.26
CA PHE A 143 14.62 -18.50 -7.17
C PHE A 143 15.19 -17.39 -6.27
N GLY A 144 14.82 -16.13 -6.49
CA GLY A 144 15.30 -14.99 -5.70
C GLY A 144 16.80 -14.72 -5.87
N LEU A 145 17.32 -14.91 -7.09
CA LEU A 145 18.73 -14.80 -7.46
C LEU A 145 19.03 -13.55 -8.31
N GLU A 146 18.16 -12.54 -8.28
CA GLU A 146 18.30 -11.31 -9.07
C GLU A 146 19.61 -10.57 -8.78
N SER A 147 20.09 -10.64 -7.52
CA SER A 147 21.34 -10.01 -7.07
C SER A 147 22.61 -10.58 -7.71
N VAL A 148 22.54 -11.80 -8.26
CA VAL A 148 23.69 -12.48 -8.90
C VAL A 148 23.53 -12.64 -10.40
N THR A 149 22.51 -12.02 -11.02
CA THR A 149 22.32 -12.04 -12.48
C THR A 149 23.51 -11.48 -13.26
N GLY A 150 24.31 -10.58 -12.66
CA GLY A 150 25.55 -10.08 -13.26
C GLY A 150 26.75 -11.05 -13.20
N LYS A 151 26.62 -12.20 -12.52
CA LYS A 151 27.64 -13.24 -12.34
C LYS A 151 27.34 -14.47 -13.20
N ILE A 152 27.06 -14.22 -14.49
CA ILE A 152 26.58 -15.23 -15.43
C ILE A 152 27.61 -16.36 -15.61
N ASP A 153 28.90 -16.03 -15.63
CA ASP A 153 29.97 -17.00 -15.80
C ASP A 153 30.09 -17.94 -14.60
N GLU A 154 29.96 -17.43 -13.37
CA GLU A 154 29.94 -18.22 -12.14
C GLU A 154 28.73 -19.16 -12.10
N ILE A 155 27.55 -18.64 -12.44
CA ILE A 155 26.32 -19.44 -12.49
C ILE A 155 26.44 -20.50 -13.58
N GLY A 156 26.91 -20.14 -14.77
CA GLY A 156 27.14 -21.05 -15.88
C GLY A 156 28.11 -22.17 -15.52
N ARG A 157 29.23 -21.86 -14.85
CA ARG A 157 30.15 -22.88 -14.33
C ARG A 157 29.45 -23.81 -13.34
N ALA A 158 28.74 -23.27 -12.36
CA ALA A 158 28.01 -24.07 -11.37
C ALA A 158 26.93 -24.98 -12.00
N MET A 159 26.26 -24.50 -13.05
CA MET A 159 25.28 -25.25 -13.84
C MET A 159 25.94 -26.37 -14.66
N HIS A 160 27.09 -26.09 -15.28
CA HIS A 160 27.87 -27.12 -15.98
C HIS A 160 28.38 -28.22 -15.01
N ASP A 161 28.78 -27.83 -13.81
CA ASP A 161 29.29 -28.76 -12.79
C ASP A 161 28.17 -29.46 -12.00
N GLY A 162 26.92 -29.01 -12.15
CA GLY A 162 25.76 -29.48 -11.37
C GLY A 162 25.87 -29.19 -9.86
N LYS A 163 26.80 -28.32 -9.45
CA LYS A 163 27.05 -28.00 -8.04
C LYS A 163 27.64 -26.60 -7.89
N LEU A 164 27.38 -26.00 -6.73
CA LEU A 164 28.04 -24.77 -6.32
C LEU A 164 29.53 -25.04 -6.06
N THR A 165 30.40 -24.47 -6.86
CA THR A 165 31.86 -24.63 -6.76
C THR A 165 32.52 -23.53 -5.94
N GLU A 166 32.05 -22.29 -6.07
CA GLU A 166 32.53 -21.11 -5.36
C GLU A 166 31.34 -20.42 -4.67
N SER A 167 31.55 -19.90 -3.46
CA SER A 167 30.52 -19.15 -2.72
C SER A 167 30.31 -17.77 -3.33
N PHE A 168 29.07 -17.29 -3.32
CA PHE A 168 28.70 -15.93 -3.73
C PHE A 168 28.92 -14.89 -2.62
N GLY A 169 29.38 -15.30 -1.44
CA GLY A 169 29.62 -14.44 -0.28
C GLY A 169 28.40 -14.20 0.61
N ASP A 170 27.27 -14.82 0.28
CA ASP A 170 26.04 -14.80 1.07
C ASP A 170 25.48 -16.23 1.19
N PRO A 171 25.41 -16.79 2.41
CA PRO A 171 24.89 -18.14 2.64
C PRO A 171 23.45 -18.37 2.14
N GLU A 172 22.61 -17.32 2.14
CA GLU A 172 21.23 -17.41 1.65
C GLU A 172 21.22 -17.54 0.12
N ILE A 173 22.05 -16.76 -0.57
CA ILE A 173 22.23 -16.85 -2.01
C ILE A 173 22.82 -18.20 -2.39
N ASP A 174 23.84 -18.68 -1.66
CA ASP A 174 24.43 -20.00 -1.90
C ASP A 174 23.40 -21.13 -1.75
N ALA A 175 22.49 -21.03 -0.77
CA ALA A 175 21.41 -21.98 -0.59
C ALA A 175 20.41 -21.95 -1.77
N LYS A 176 20.01 -20.75 -2.21
CA LYS A 176 19.13 -20.56 -3.38
C LYS A 176 19.76 -21.06 -4.67
N VAL A 177 21.05 -20.82 -4.89
CA VAL A 177 21.78 -21.36 -6.05
C VAL A 177 21.80 -22.88 -6.01
N ARG A 178 22.06 -23.51 -4.85
CA ARG A 178 21.99 -24.98 -4.72
C ARG A 178 20.59 -25.52 -5.02
N GLU A 179 19.53 -24.80 -4.67
CA GLU A 179 18.15 -25.17 -5.03
C GLU A 179 17.91 -25.02 -6.53
N PHE A 180 18.35 -23.92 -7.12
CA PHE A 180 18.29 -23.65 -8.55
C PHE A 180 18.96 -24.76 -9.36
N LEU A 181 20.17 -25.18 -8.97
CA LEU A 181 20.91 -26.26 -9.63
C LEU A 181 20.22 -27.62 -9.54
N LYS A 182 19.42 -27.88 -8.50
CA LYS A 182 18.60 -29.11 -8.41
C LYS A 182 17.42 -29.09 -9.38
N VAL A 183 16.93 -27.91 -9.73
CA VAL A 183 15.81 -27.75 -10.66
C VAL A 183 16.31 -27.67 -12.10
N TYR A 184 17.37 -26.91 -12.35
CA TYR A 184 18.03 -26.75 -13.64
C TYR A 184 19.24 -27.70 -13.76
N ASP A 185 18.97 -29.00 -13.74
CA ASP A 185 20.00 -30.02 -13.90
C ASP A 185 20.27 -30.29 -15.39
N PHE A 186 21.43 -29.82 -15.86
CA PHE A 186 21.98 -30.15 -17.17
C PHE A 186 22.91 -31.34 -16.94
N ASN A 187 22.52 -32.52 -17.43
CA ASN A 187 23.29 -33.75 -17.24
C ASN A 187 24.74 -33.64 -17.75
N LYS A 188 25.58 -34.66 -17.52
CA LYS A 188 26.97 -34.72 -18.02
C LYS A 188 27.14 -34.53 -19.56
N ASN A 189 26.06 -34.64 -20.34
CA ASN A 189 26.07 -34.46 -21.79
C ASN A 189 25.52 -33.08 -22.23
N GLY A 190 25.21 -32.20 -21.27
CA GLY A 190 24.74 -30.84 -21.49
C GLY A 190 23.27 -30.72 -21.88
N GLN A 191 22.50 -31.81 -21.96
CA GLN A 191 21.07 -31.78 -22.31
C GLN A 191 20.20 -31.66 -21.04
N LEU A 192 19.26 -30.72 -21.04
CA LEU A 192 18.23 -30.64 -20.01
C LEU A 192 17.29 -31.84 -20.16
N THR A 193 17.47 -32.88 -19.36
CA THR A 193 16.68 -34.13 -19.46
C THR A 193 15.31 -34.07 -18.80
N THR A 194 15.00 -32.96 -18.14
CA THR A 194 13.76 -32.74 -17.38
C THR A 194 13.12 -31.41 -17.76
N PHE A 195 12.48 -31.36 -18.93
CA PHE A 195 11.31 -30.51 -19.12
C PHE A 195 10.09 -31.13 -18.41
N ASP A 196 10.31 -31.64 -17.19
CA ASP A 196 9.24 -32.28 -16.46
C ASP A 196 8.26 -31.22 -15.96
N ARG A 197 7.04 -31.68 -15.70
CA ARG A 197 5.99 -30.82 -15.15
C ARG A 197 6.44 -30.14 -13.85
N THR A 198 7.35 -30.77 -13.11
CA THR A 198 7.89 -30.30 -11.83
C THR A 198 8.78 -29.06 -11.97
N LEU A 199 9.70 -29.01 -12.93
CA LEU A 199 10.57 -27.86 -13.20
C LEU A 199 9.73 -26.66 -13.59
N GLN A 200 8.83 -26.85 -14.56
CA GLN A 200 7.95 -25.77 -15.02
C GLN A 200 7.14 -25.25 -13.84
N GLN A 201 6.47 -26.13 -13.10
CA GLN A 201 5.65 -25.76 -11.96
C GLN A 201 6.46 -25.05 -10.86
N LYS A 202 7.62 -25.58 -10.45
CA LYS A 202 8.46 -24.94 -9.43
C LYS A 202 8.92 -23.56 -9.85
N THR A 203 9.34 -23.40 -11.11
CA THR A 203 9.81 -22.11 -11.62
C THR A 203 8.64 -21.12 -11.70
N THR A 204 7.48 -21.52 -12.24
CA THR A 204 6.33 -20.62 -12.31
C THR A 204 5.84 -20.22 -10.92
N ASP A 205 5.78 -21.17 -9.99
CA ASP A 205 5.32 -20.92 -8.62
C ASP A 205 6.28 -20.00 -7.87
N GLY A 206 7.59 -20.22 -8.03
CA GLY A 206 8.64 -19.35 -7.51
C GLY A 206 8.55 -17.94 -8.09
N TYR A 207 8.32 -17.82 -9.40
CA TYR A 207 8.19 -16.53 -10.08
C TYR A 207 7.00 -15.72 -9.58
N TYR A 208 5.79 -16.31 -9.52
CA TYR A 208 4.62 -15.62 -8.98
C TYR A 208 4.84 -15.21 -7.53
N LYS A 209 5.44 -16.08 -6.71
CA LYS A 209 5.79 -15.74 -5.32
C LYS A 209 6.75 -14.55 -5.24
N ALA A 210 7.78 -14.51 -6.09
CA ALA A 210 8.74 -13.41 -6.13
C ALA A 210 8.08 -12.09 -6.56
N VAL A 211 7.26 -12.11 -7.61
CA VAL A 211 6.49 -10.93 -8.06
C VAL A 211 5.58 -10.39 -6.95
N ARG A 212 4.89 -11.27 -6.21
CA ARG A 212 4.03 -10.84 -5.10
C ARG A 212 4.85 -10.31 -3.93
N ALA A 213 6.00 -10.90 -3.63
CA ALA A 213 6.90 -10.44 -2.57
C ALA A 213 7.38 -8.99 -2.79
N GLU A 214 7.63 -8.58 -4.04
CA GLU A 214 8.00 -7.19 -4.38
C GLU A 214 6.91 -6.18 -4.00
N GLN A 215 5.64 -6.61 -3.98
CA GLN A 215 4.49 -5.75 -3.69
C GLN A 215 4.03 -5.85 -2.23
N THR A 216 4.48 -6.87 -1.49
CA THR A 216 4.06 -7.12 -0.11
C THR A 216 4.38 -5.95 0.81
N GLN A 217 5.66 -5.58 0.93
CA GLN A 217 6.08 -4.52 1.86
C GLN A 217 5.47 -3.15 1.52
N PRO A 218 5.49 -2.69 0.25
CA PRO A 218 4.81 -1.44 -0.12
C PRO A 218 3.31 -1.43 0.21
N THR A 219 2.63 -2.58 0.06
CA THR A 219 1.20 -2.69 0.41
C THR A 219 0.99 -2.66 1.92
N VAL A 220 1.82 -3.36 2.69
CA VAL A 220 1.75 -3.35 4.17
C VAL A 220 1.99 -1.95 4.72
N GLU A 221 3.04 -1.27 4.25
CA GLU A 221 3.34 0.10 4.66
C GLU A 221 2.17 1.05 4.36
N ARG A 222 1.56 0.90 3.18
CA ARG A 222 0.38 1.67 2.76
C ARG A 222 -0.83 1.39 3.64
N TYR A 223 -1.10 0.11 3.94
CA TYR A 223 -2.19 -0.30 4.83
C TYR A 223 -2.03 0.27 6.24
N VAL A 224 -0.86 0.08 6.87
CA VAL A 224 -0.58 0.61 8.20
C VAL A 224 -0.73 2.12 8.22
N ARG A 225 -0.23 2.80 7.17
CA ARG A 225 -0.35 4.25 7.03
C ARG A 225 -1.80 4.70 6.88
N GLN A 226 -2.60 3.99 6.10
CA GLN A 226 -4.04 4.26 5.94
C GLN A 226 -4.77 4.10 7.28
N GLN A 227 -4.55 3.00 7.98
CA GLN A 227 -5.13 2.74 9.30
C GLN A 227 -4.72 3.81 10.32
N PHE A 228 -3.49 4.29 10.25
CA PHE A 228 -3.02 5.38 11.09
C PHE A 228 -3.77 6.69 10.79
N GLU A 229 -3.88 7.05 9.50
CA GLU A 229 -4.59 8.26 9.07
C GLU A 229 -6.09 8.20 9.43
N GLU A 230 -6.72 7.04 9.33
CA GLU A 230 -8.11 6.80 9.75
C GLU A 230 -8.29 6.94 11.26
N ASN A 231 -7.39 6.37 12.07
CA ASN A 231 -7.43 6.48 13.54
C ASN A 231 -7.28 7.93 14.00
N GLU A 232 -6.39 8.71 13.39
CA GLU A 232 -6.26 10.15 13.68
C GLU A 232 -7.52 10.92 13.24
N GLY A 233 -8.12 10.54 12.10
CA GLY A 233 -9.36 11.11 11.59
C GLY A 233 -10.58 10.87 12.45
N ALA A 234 -10.66 9.71 13.11
CA ALA A 234 -11.71 9.40 14.07
C ALA A 234 -11.74 10.40 15.25
N THR A 235 -10.60 11.01 15.57
CA THR A 235 -10.51 12.07 16.58
C THR A 235 -10.71 13.45 15.96
N ASN A 236 -10.06 13.73 14.83
CA ASN A 236 -10.20 14.99 14.11
C ASN A 236 -10.00 14.79 12.60
N GLU A 237 -11.10 14.89 11.85
CA GLU A 237 -11.12 14.75 10.39
C GLU A 237 -10.13 15.70 9.68
N ASN A 238 -9.96 16.92 10.18
CA ASN A 238 -9.03 17.87 9.59
C ASN A 238 -7.57 17.44 9.80
N VAL A 239 -7.26 16.70 10.88
CA VAL A 239 -5.92 16.13 11.09
C VAL A 239 -5.65 15.03 10.07
N ARG A 240 -6.62 14.14 9.81
CA ARG A 240 -6.52 13.12 8.74
C ARG A 240 -6.26 13.78 7.38
N LEU A 241 -7.05 14.78 7.02
CA LEU A 241 -6.91 15.50 5.76
C LEU A 241 -5.53 16.19 5.65
N ALA A 242 -5.03 16.78 6.74
CA ALA A 242 -3.70 17.37 6.78
C ALA A 242 -2.58 16.34 6.63
N LEU A 243 -2.68 15.18 7.29
CA LEU A 243 -1.73 14.06 7.15
C LEU A 243 -1.73 13.50 5.72
N TYR A 244 -2.92 13.29 5.16
CA TYR A 244 -3.10 12.81 3.79
C TYR A 244 -2.49 13.77 2.77
N PHE A 245 -2.78 15.07 2.89
CA PHE A 245 -2.21 16.09 2.02
C PHE A 245 -0.70 16.28 2.22
N SER A 246 -0.19 16.17 3.45
CA SER A 246 1.24 16.17 3.73
C SER A 246 1.98 15.04 3.00
N ARG A 247 1.36 13.86 2.92
CA ARG A 247 1.90 12.69 2.22
C ARG A 247 1.85 12.83 0.70
N LYS A 248 0.70 13.21 0.14
CA LYS A 248 0.45 13.20 -1.32
C LYS A 248 0.81 14.53 -2.00
N GLY A 249 0.77 15.64 -1.27
CA GLY A 249 1.00 17.01 -1.75
C GLY A 249 2.28 17.20 -2.57
N PRO A 250 3.46 16.73 -2.10
CA PRO A 250 4.72 16.83 -2.85
C PRO A 250 4.68 16.14 -4.23
N GLY A 251 3.84 15.12 -4.40
CA GLY A 251 3.68 14.40 -5.65
C GLY A 251 2.86 15.14 -6.70
N LEU A 252 2.08 16.16 -6.30
CA LEU A 252 1.12 16.83 -7.18
C LEU A 252 1.83 17.70 -8.21
N LYS A 253 1.41 17.54 -9.48
CA LYS A 253 1.96 18.23 -10.64
C LYS A 253 0.98 19.22 -11.27
N ASN A 254 -0.32 19.03 -11.09
CA ASN A 254 -1.35 19.88 -11.68
C ASN A 254 -2.69 19.77 -10.92
N ALA A 255 -3.62 20.67 -11.25
CA ALA A 255 -4.92 20.75 -10.60
C ALA A 255 -5.83 19.54 -10.86
N PHE A 256 -5.66 18.84 -11.99
CA PHE A 256 -6.45 17.64 -12.28
C PHE A 256 -6.18 16.54 -11.26
N GLN A 257 -4.95 16.40 -10.77
CA GLN A 257 -4.61 15.43 -9.72
C GLN A 257 -5.25 15.79 -8.36
N VAL A 258 -5.48 17.07 -8.08
CA VAL A 258 -6.25 17.50 -6.91
C VAL A 258 -7.73 17.17 -7.10
N LEU A 259 -8.29 17.50 -8.26
CA LEU A 259 -9.71 17.29 -8.57
C LEU A 259 -10.10 15.81 -8.62
N ALA A 260 -9.13 14.97 -8.95
CA ALA A 260 -9.28 13.53 -9.01
C ALA A 260 -9.41 12.84 -7.64
N ASP A 261 -8.95 13.49 -6.57
CA ASP A 261 -8.92 12.94 -5.23
C ASP A 261 -9.77 13.81 -4.30
N PRO A 262 -10.92 13.30 -3.81
CA PRO A 262 -11.84 14.08 -2.98
C PRO A 262 -11.20 14.67 -1.72
N ALA A 263 -10.26 13.97 -1.08
CA ALA A 263 -9.60 14.45 0.12
C ALA A 263 -8.62 15.58 -0.20
N LEU A 264 -7.87 15.49 -1.31
CA LEU A 264 -7.01 16.58 -1.78
C LEU A 264 -7.84 17.79 -2.19
N LEU A 265 -8.95 17.58 -2.92
CA LEU A 265 -9.85 18.63 -3.33
C LEU A 265 -10.42 19.38 -2.12
N GLN A 266 -10.87 18.66 -1.09
CA GLN A 266 -11.38 19.25 0.13
C GLN A 266 -10.33 20.12 0.84
N VAL A 267 -9.09 19.63 0.99
CA VAL A 267 -8.00 20.42 1.59
C VAL A 267 -7.72 21.68 0.80
N VAL A 268 -7.62 21.57 -0.53
CA VAL A 268 -7.34 22.70 -1.42
C VAL A 268 -8.48 23.72 -1.40
N GLN A 269 -9.73 23.27 -1.45
CA GLN A 269 -10.90 24.14 -1.37
C GLN A 269 -10.92 24.91 -0.05
N THR A 270 -10.77 24.20 1.08
CA THR A 270 -10.76 24.82 2.42
C THR A 270 -9.58 25.80 2.57
N ALA A 271 -8.36 25.40 2.21
CA ALA A 271 -7.17 26.24 2.34
C ALA A 271 -7.27 27.52 1.51
N LEU A 272 -7.81 27.43 0.30
CA LEU A 272 -7.87 28.55 -0.66
C LEU A 272 -9.17 29.34 -0.61
N GLY A 273 -10.10 28.97 0.29
CA GLY A 273 -11.42 29.58 0.40
C GLY A 273 -12.24 29.43 -0.88
N ILE A 274 -12.11 28.30 -1.57
CA ILE A 274 -12.91 27.96 -2.75
C ILE A 274 -14.17 27.24 -2.25
N PRO A 275 -15.39 27.75 -2.52
CA PRO A 275 -16.63 27.13 -2.06
C PRO A 275 -16.83 25.73 -2.64
N LYS A 276 -17.52 24.82 -1.93
CA LYS A 276 -17.80 23.45 -2.41
C LYS A 276 -18.68 23.46 -3.66
N GLU A 277 -19.51 24.47 -3.82
CA GLU A 277 -20.38 24.70 -4.98
C GLU A 277 -19.58 24.90 -6.27
N SER A 278 -18.29 25.28 -6.16
CA SER A 278 -17.38 25.36 -7.29
C SER A 278 -17.22 24.02 -8.03
N SER A 279 -17.47 22.90 -7.35
CA SER A 279 -17.41 21.55 -7.93
C SER A 279 -18.51 21.29 -8.97
N ALA A 280 -19.53 22.15 -9.09
CA ALA A 280 -20.53 22.09 -10.14
C ALA A 280 -20.04 22.66 -11.49
N MET A 281 -18.91 23.37 -11.51
CA MET A 281 -18.36 23.94 -12.75
C MET A 281 -17.73 22.85 -13.65
N PRO A 282 -17.55 23.13 -14.96
CA PRO A 282 -16.75 22.26 -15.82
C PRO A 282 -15.35 22.01 -15.24
N ILE A 283 -14.85 20.79 -15.37
CA ILE A 283 -13.58 20.36 -14.75
C ILE A 283 -12.40 21.26 -15.12
N ASP A 284 -12.33 21.71 -16.38
CA ASP A 284 -11.28 22.61 -16.86
C ASP A 284 -11.31 23.97 -16.16
N LYS A 285 -12.51 24.47 -15.84
CA LYS A 285 -12.68 25.73 -15.10
C LYS A 285 -12.31 25.58 -13.64
N GLN A 286 -12.64 24.44 -13.02
CA GLN A 286 -12.15 24.13 -11.67
C GLN A 286 -10.62 24.09 -11.64
N ALA A 287 -10.01 23.41 -12.62
CA ALA A 287 -8.56 23.29 -12.75
C ALA A 287 -7.88 24.66 -12.96
N GLU A 288 -8.49 25.54 -13.76
CA GLU A 288 -8.04 26.91 -13.97
C GLU A 288 -8.06 27.72 -12.67
N VAL A 289 -9.14 27.65 -11.88
CA VAL A 289 -9.26 28.36 -10.60
C VAL A 289 -8.22 27.88 -9.59
N ILE A 290 -8.02 26.56 -9.47
CA ILE A 290 -7.02 25.99 -8.58
C ILE A 290 -5.62 26.41 -9.02
N SER A 291 -5.29 26.24 -10.30
CA SER A 291 -3.96 26.58 -10.85
C SER A 291 -3.60 28.06 -10.69
N LYS A 292 -4.60 28.96 -10.73
CA LYS A 292 -4.39 30.40 -10.47
C LYS A 292 -4.05 30.71 -9.01
N ARG A 293 -4.44 29.86 -8.07
CA ARG A 293 -4.31 30.09 -6.62
C ARG A 293 -3.27 29.19 -5.94
N LEU A 294 -2.82 28.14 -6.62
CA LEU A 294 -1.91 27.13 -6.10
C LEU A 294 -0.77 26.87 -7.08
N ASP A 295 0.46 27.13 -6.63
CA ASP A 295 1.67 26.74 -7.35
C ASP A 295 2.12 25.35 -6.89
N PHE A 296 1.94 24.35 -7.76
CA PHE A 296 2.31 22.96 -7.49
C PHE A 296 3.81 22.74 -7.29
N LYS A 297 4.66 23.63 -7.82
CA LYS A 297 6.11 23.55 -7.56
C LYS A 297 6.42 23.88 -6.11
N LYS A 298 5.65 24.77 -5.48
CA LYS A 298 5.83 25.11 -4.06
C LYS A 298 5.48 23.96 -3.13
N LEU A 299 4.52 23.11 -3.49
CA LEU A 299 4.16 21.95 -2.66
C LEU A 299 5.29 20.91 -2.51
N GLN A 300 6.27 20.92 -3.41
CA GLN A 300 7.46 20.07 -3.34
C GLN A 300 8.48 20.59 -2.33
N ASN A 301 8.39 21.87 -1.93
CA ASN A 301 9.22 22.43 -0.88
C ASN A 301 8.58 22.17 0.49
N PRO A 302 9.30 21.54 1.45
CA PRO A 302 8.74 21.21 2.76
C PRO A 302 8.20 22.40 3.56
N GLU A 303 8.86 23.55 3.49
CA GLU A 303 8.44 24.76 4.22
C GLU A 303 7.17 25.38 3.60
N GLU A 304 7.10 25.45 2.28
CA GLU A 304 5.92 25.96 1.58
C GLU A 304 4.72 25.02 1.75
N LEU A 305 4.94 23.70 1.75
CA LEU A 305 3.93 22.72 2.12
C LEU A 305 3.42 22.95 3.55
N GLN A 306 4.31 23.19 4.50
CA GLN A 306 3.93 23.47 5.89
C GLN A 306 3.13 24.77 6.01
N LYS A 307 3.50 25.84 5.27
CA LYS A 307 2.71 27.08 5.20
C LYS A 307 1.32 26.82 4.64
N PHE A 308 1.21 25.99 3.60
CA PHE A 308 -0.08 25.60 3.02
C PHE A 308 -0.95 24.84 4.02
N LEU A 309 -0.40 23.85 4.72
CA LEU A 309 -1.10 23.09 5.76
C LEU A 309 -1.50 23.95 6.97
N THR A 310 -0.68 24.95 7.31
CA THR A 310 -1.02 25.95 8.34
C THR A 310 -2.24 26.77 7.93
N ARG A 311 -2.29 27.21 6.66
CA ARG A 311 -3.44 27.92 6.10
C ARG A 311 -4.68 27.03 6.07
N PHE A 312 -4.57 25.78 5.62
CA PHE A 312 -5.64 24.80 5.68
C PHE A 312 -6.20 24.67 7.09
N SER A 313 -5.34 24.40 8.07
CA SER A 313 -5.73 24.19 9.47
C SER A 313 -6.39 25.43 10.09
N ALA A 314 -6.01 26.63 9.64
CA ALA A 314 -6.66 27.87 10.08
C ALA A 314 -8.08 28.00 9.50
N MET A 315 -8.24 27.74 8.20
CA MET A 315 -9.54 27.82 7.53
C MET A 315 -10.48 26.71 8.00
N ALA A 316 -9.96 25.52 8.25
CA ALA A 316 -10.73 24.38 8.72
C ALA A 316 -11.29 24.61 10.13
N ASP A 317 -10.49 25.16 11.06
CA ASP A 317 -10.94 25.49 12.41
C ASP A 317 -11.98 26.62 12.41
N VAL A 318 -11.88 27.59 11.49
CA VAL A 318 -12.91 28.64 11.33
C VAL A 318 -14.24 28.03 10.87
N GLN A 319 -14.20 27.08 9.93
CA GLN A 319 -15.41 26.41 9.41
C GLN A 319 -16.02 25.43 10.42
N ALA A 320 -15.20 24.79 11.26
CA ALA A 320 -15.66 23.89 12.31
C ALA A 320 -16.36 24.62 13.47
N GLY A 321 -16.24 25.95 13.55
CA GLY A 321 -16.69 26.75 14.68
C GLY A 321 -15.75 26.66 15.88
N PRO A 322 -15.96 27.46 16.95
CA PRO A 322 -15.15 27.35 18.15
C PRO A 322 -15.25 25.92 18.68
N PRO A 323 -14.14 25.25 19.06
CA PRO A 323 -14.26 24.07 19.90
C PRO A 323 -15.06 24.52 21.13
N LEU A 324 -16.07 23.74 21.54
CA LEU A 324 -16.67 23.95 22.86
C LEU A 324 -15.50 23.88 23.84
N SER A 325 -15.06 25.04 24.33
CA SER A 325 -13.93 25.13 25.24
C SER A 325 -14.17 24.13 26.35
N ALA A 326 -13.17 23.31 26.70
CA ALA A 326 -13.28 22.44 27.87
C ALA A 326 -13.69 23.24 29.14
N ALA A 327 -13.37 24.54 29.18
CA ALA A 327 -13.86 25.49 30.17
C ALA A 327 -15.39 25.70 30.16
N LEU A 328 -16.06 25.67 29.00
CA LEU A 328 -17.52 25.69 28.90
C LEU A 328 -18.14 24.36 29.35
N THR A 329 -17.47 23.22 29.18
CA THR A 329 -17.92 21.92 29.73
C THR A 329 -17.77 21.85 31.25
N ILE A 330 -16.81 22.60 31.81
CA ILE A 330 -16.64 22.75 33.27
C ILE A 330 -17.59 23.81 33.84
N LEU A 331 -17.86 24.89 33.11
CA LEU A 331 -18.73 26.00 33.52
C LEU A 331 -20.22 25.68 33.33
N VAL A 332 -20.55 24.95 32.27
CA VAL A 332 -21.84 24.31 32.04
C VAL A 332 -21.70 22.87 32.49
N GLY A 333 -21.52 22.67 33.79
CA GLY A 333 -21.47 21.34 34.39
C GLY A 333 -22.68 20.51 33.96
N PRO A 334 -22.58 19.16 33.96
CA PRO A 334 -23.73 18.32 33.69
C PRO A 334 -24.85 18.68 34.69
N PRO A 335 -26.15 18.70 34.28
CA PRO A 335 -27.21 18.68 35.28
C PRO A 335 -26.96 17.49 36.18
N ALA A 336 -26.94 17.71 37.50
CA ALA A 336 -26.75 16.70 38.53
C ALA A 336 -27.75 15.54 38.32
N SER A 337 -27.35 14.58 37.50
CA SER A 337 -28.02 13.34 37.16
C SER A 337 -27.01 12.35 36.58
N ALA A 338 -25.74 12.46 37.02
CA ALA A 338 -24.89 11.29 37.05
C ALA A 338 -25.45 10.41 38.17
N ALA A 339 -26.12 9.33 37.76
CA ALA A 339 -26.67 8.30 38.61
C ALA A 339 -25.61 7.85 39.63
N MET A 340 -25.73 8.38 40.85
CA MET A 340 -25.35 7.65 42.04
C MET A 340 -26.22 6.39 42.03
N ASN A 341 -25.59 5.25 41.73
CA ASN A 341 -26.25 3.95 41.78
C ASN A 341 -27.02 3.84 43.09
N THR A 342 -28.34 3.65 43.02
CA THR A 342 -29.21 3.43 44.18
C THR A 342 -28.73 2.26 45.04
N ASP A 343 -27.99 1.31 44.44
CA ASP A 343 -27.34 0.19 45.14
C ASP A 343 -26.22 0.63 46.10
N LEU A 344 -25.50 1.72 45.80
CA LEU A 344 -24.43 2.23 46.67
C LEU A 344 -25.00 2.98 47.90
N LEU A 345 -26.16 3.64 47.72
CA LEU A 345 -26.92 4.25 48.81
C LEU A 345 -27.56 3.20 49.72
N MET A 346 -28.07 2.10 49.16
CA MET A 346 -28.60 0.96 49.92
C MET A 346 -27.50 0.21 50.68
N SER A 347 -26.29 0.06 50.11
CA SER A 347 -25.18 -0.62 50.80
C SER A 347 -24.62 0.17 51.98
N ILE A 348 -24.70 1.51 51.94
CA ILE A 348 -24.27 2.37 53.04
C ILE A 348 -25.31 2.44 54.15
N GLN A 349 -26.61 2.28 53.85
CA GLN A 349 -27.66 2.16 54.89
C GLN A 349 -27.67 0.80 55.61
N SER A 350 -27.10 -0.26 55.01
CA SER A 350 -26.91 -1.55 55.69
C SER A 350 -25.71 -1.59 56.64
N LEU A 351 -24.80 -0.61 56.58
CA LEU A 351 -23.73 -0.44 57.56
C LEU A 351 -24.25 0.35 58.77
N ARG A 352 -25.18 -0.27 59.49
CA ARG A 352 -25.62 0.20 60.79
C ARG A 352 -24.57 -0.20 61.83
N LEU A 353 -24.04 0.81 62.50
CA LEU A 353 -23.30 0.73 63.76
C LEU A 353 -23.96 -0.27 64.72
N GLY A 354 -23.19 -1.27 65.14
CA GLY A 354 -23.50 -2.16 66.24
C GLY A 354 -22.19 -2.68 66.82
N GLY A 355 -21.70 -2.00 67.86
CA GLY A 355 -20.66 -2.52 68.73
C GLY A 355 -21.23 -3.50 69.75
N ILE A 356 -20.28 -4.22 70.37
CA ILE A 356 -20.34 -5.27 71.41
C ILE A 356 -20.41 -6.68 70.83
#